data_AF-A0AAE3GAQ5-F1
#
_entry.id   AF-A0AAE3GAQ5-F1
#
_cell.length_a   1.000
_cell.length_b   1.000
_cell.length_c   1.000
_cell.angle_alpha   90.00
_cell.angle_beta   90.00
_cell.angle_gamma   90.00
#
_symmetry.space_group_name_H-M   'P 1'
#
loop_
_entity.id
_entity.type
_entity.pdbx_description
1 polymer ?
#
loop_
_entity_poly.entity_id
_entity_poly.type
_entity_poly.pdbx_seq_one_letter_code
_entity_poly.pdbx_strand_id
1 'polypeptide(L)'
;MDYDQFSASATALLDRLADRVPAANAEVLREFAQVGEWGELIDELTAVLVAHHITLTRAEHTTLRDLADHAELPTAALDELPVIEDPPESDA
;
A
#
# COMPACT_ATOMS: atom_id res chain seq x y z
N MET A 1 -14.44 6.65 0.41
CA MET A 1 -13.28 7.44 0.84
C MET A 1 -13.36 8.80 0.16
N ASP A 2 -13.06 9.89 0.86
CA ASP A 2 -12.86 11.20 0.21
C ASP A 2 -11.36 11.41 -0.11
N TYR A 3 -11.02 12.49 -0.81
CA TYR A 3 -9.64 12.73 -1.27
C TYR A 3 -8.63 12.90 -0.13
N ASP A 4 -9.03 13.57 0.96
CA ASP A 4 -8.15 13.79 2.11
C ASP A 4 -7.92 12.47 2.86
N GLN A 5 -8.96 11.65 3.02
CA GLN A 5 -8.85 10.30 3.57
C GLN A 5 -7.99 9.40 2.66
N PHE A 6 -8.13 9.52 1.34
CA PHE A 6 -7.37 8.74 0.37
C PHE A 6 -5.88 9.02 0.43
N SER A 7 -5.50 10.29 0.33
CA SER A 7 -4.09 10.71 0.42
C SER A 7 -3.46 10.36 1.78
N ALA A 8 -4.19 10.54 2.89
CA ALA A 8 -3.70 10.19 4.22
C ALA A 8 -3.51 8.67 4.40
N SER A 9 -4.48 7.85 3.97
CA SER A 9 -4.39 6.40 4.04
C SER A 9 -3.29 5.84 3.13
N ALA A 10 -3.14 6.37 1.92
CA ALA A 10 -2.07 5.99 1.00
C ALA A 10 -0.68 6.31 1.58
N THR A 11 -0.51 7.52 2.13
CA THR A 11 0.75 7.93 2.76
C THR A 11 1.09 7.06 3.97
N ALA A 12 0.12 6.83 4.87
CA ALA A 12 0.34 6.00 6.05
C ALA A 12 0.68 4.55 5.69
N LEU A 13 0.07 4.00 4.64
CA LEU A 13 0.38 2.66 4.16
C LEU A 13 1.79 2.59 3.57
N LEU A 14 2.18 3.58 2.75
CA LEU A 14 3.54 3.69 2.21
C LEU A 14 4.59 3.75 3.32
N ASP A 15 4.38 4.59 4.34
CA ASP A 15 5.31 4.73 5.47
C ASP A 15 5.48 3.41 6.24
N ARG A 16 4.41 2.64 6.44
CA ARG A 16 4.47 1.31 7.09
C ARG A 16 5.21 0.26 6.25
N LEU A 17 5.16 0.40 4.93
CA LEU A 17 5.75 -0.56 4.00
C LEU A 17 7.16 -0.15 3.54
N ALA A 18 7.59 1.07 3.83
CA ALA A 18 8.85 1.65 3.34
C ALA A 18 10.09 0.79 3.64
N ASP A 19 10.13 0.13 4.79
CA ASP A 19 11.25 -0.74 5.19
C ASP A 19 11.21 -2.13 4.56
N ARG A 20 10.08 -2.54 3.97
CA ARG A 20 9.88 -3.83 3.31
C ARG A 20 10.01 -3.75 1.79
N VAL A 21 9.83 -2.57 1.23
CA VAL A 21 9.95 -2.30 -0.20
C VAL A 21 11.41 -2.01 -0.58
N PRO A 22 11.91 -2.46 -1.75
CA PRO A 22 13.25 -2.08 -2.20
C PRO A 22 13.42 -0.55 -2.27
N ALA A 23 14.58 -0.04 -1.83
CA ALA A 23 14.82 1.39 -1.67
C ALA A 23 14.54 2.22 -2.95
N ALA A 24 14.92 1.69 -4.13
CA ALA A 24 14.67 2.36 -5.41
C ALA A 24 13.17 2.53 -5.71
N ASN A 25 12.35 1.51 -5.41
CA ASN A 25 10.90 1.60 -5.56
C ASN A 25 10.30 2.54 -4.50
N ALA A 26 10.82 2.51 -3.27
CA ALA A 26 10.37 3.42 -2.21
C ALA A 26 10.61 4.89 -2.56
N GLU A 27 11.69 5.21 -3.28
CA GLU A 27 11.95 6.56 -3.79
C GLU A 27 10.88 6.99 -4.82
N VAL A 28 10.61 6.15 -5.83
CA VAL A 28 9.57 6.42 -6.84
C VAL A 28 8.19 6.60 -6.22
N LEU A 29 7.81 5.72 -5.28
CA LEU A 29 6.52 5.82 -4.58
C LEU A 29 6.38 7.12 -3.79
N ARG A 30 7.47 7.59 -3.17
CA ARG A 30 7.48 8.89 -2.47
C ARG A 30 7.38 10.06 -3.43
N GLU A 31 7.93 9.97 -4.64
CA GLU A 31 7.76 11.01 -5.65
C GLU A 31 6.28 11.17 -6.04
N PHE A 32 5.58 10.06 -6.32
CA PHE A 32 4.13 10.10 -6.59
C PHE A 32 3.34 10.72 -5.44
N ALA A 33 3.66 10.35 -4.19
CA ALA A 33 3.03 10.93 -3.00
C ALA A 33 3.25 12.45 -2.93
N GLN A 34 4.47 12.93 -3.23
CA GLN A 34 4.82 14.35 -3.15
C GLN A 34 4.10 15.19 -4.19
N VAL A 35 3.85 14.66 -5.39
CA VAL A 35 3.15 15.38 -6.46
C VAL A 35 1.63 15.17 -6.43
N GLY A 36 1.12 14.31 -5.55
CA GLY A 36 -0.31 14.04 -5.40
C GLY A 36 -0.87 13.05 -6.43
N GLU A 37 -0.01 12.26 -7.08
CA GLU A 37 -0.39 11.22 -8.04
C GLU A 37 -0.76 9.93 -7.30
N TRP A 38 -1.84 10.01 -6.52
CA TRP A 38 -2.22 8.93 -5.60
C TRP A 38 -2.66 7.65 -6.32
N GLY A 39 -3.29 7.74 -7.49
CA GLY A 39 -3.65 6.57 -8.30
C GLY A 39 -2.41 5.78 -8.74
N GLU A 40 -1.43 6.49 -9.32
CA GLU A 40 -0.15 5.91 -9.74
C GLU A 40 0.63 5.34 -8.55
N LEU A 41 0.60 6.01 -7.40
CA LEU A 41 1.19 5.48 -6.18
C LEU A 41 0.62 4.12 -5.80
N ILE A 42 -0.71 3.95 -5.82
CA ILE A 42 -1.35 2.70 -5.42
C ILE A 42 -1.12 1.59 -6.46
N ASP A 43 -1.12 1.93 -7.74
CA ASP A 43 -0.82 0.98 -8.81
C ASP A 43 0.63 0.47 -8.72
N GLU A 44 1.61 1.37 -8.64
CA GLU A 44 3.02 1.01 -8.50
C GLU A 44 3.29 0.28 -7.18
N LEU A 45 2.68 0.71 -6.07
CA LEU A 45 2.81 0.01 -4.79
C LEU A 45 2.31 -1.43 -4.91
N THR A 46 1.15 -1.62 -5.54
CA THR A 46 0.57 -2.96 -5.78
C THR A 46 1.52 -3.81 -6.62
N ALA A 47 2.02 -3.27 -7.73
CA ALA A 47 2.95 -3.97 -8.61
C ALA A 47 4.22 -4.41 -7.88
N VAL A 48 4.79 -3.53 -7.07
CA VAL A 48 6.00 -3.80 -6.28
C VAL A 48 5.76 -4.88 -5.22
N LEU A 49 4.66 -4.79 -4.48
CA LEU A 49 4.33 -5.79 -3.45
C LEU A 49 4.16 -7.18 -4.06
N VAL A 50 3.50 -7.27 -5.22
CA VAL A 50 3.28 -8.53 -5.95
C VAL A 50 4.61 -9.06 -6.50
N ALA A 51 5.38 -8.23 -7.20
CA ALA A 51 6.63 -8.63 -7.83
C ALA A 51 7.67 -9.16 -6.82
N HIS A 52 7.66 -8.63 -5.60
CA HIS A 52 8.58 -9.01 -4.54
C HIS A 52 7.98 -9.98 -3.51
N HIS A 53 6.73 -10.40 -3.67
CA HIS A 53 5.98 -11.23 -2.72
C HIS A 53 6.08 -10.69 -1.28
N ILE A 54 5.92 -9.38 -1.10
CA ILE A 54 6.02 -8.74 0.21
C ILE A 54 4.85 -9.19 1.08
N THR A 55 5.17 -9.72 2.27
CA THR A 55 4.17 -10.11 3.26
C THR A 55 3.50 -8.89 3.88
N LEU A 56 2.18 -8.89 3.82
CA LEU A 56 1.31 -7.89 4.44
C LEU A 56 0.63 -8.44 5.69
N THR A 57 0.31 -7.56 6.62
CA THR A 57 -0.68 -7.91 7.65
C THR A 57 -2.10 -7.84 7.07
N ARG A 58 -3.08 -8.44 7.75
CA ARG A 58 -4.48 -8.39 7.34
C ARG A 58 -5.01 -6.95 7.26
N ALA A 59 -4.64 -6.07 8.21
CA ALA A 59 -5.02 -4.66 8.15
C ALA A 59 -4.38 -3.92 6.96
N GLU A 60 -3.11 -4.19 6.65
CA GLU A 60 -2.42 -3.59 5.50
C GLU A 60 -3.03 -4.04 4.18
N HIS A 61 -3.29 -5.33 4.04
CA HIS A 61 -3.95 -5.90 2.86
C HIS A 61 -5.34 -5.30 2.65
N THR A 62 -6.13 -5.20 3.71
CA THR A 62 -7.47 -4.58 3.66
C THR A 62 -7.38 -3.12 3.24
N THR A 63 -6.44 -2.36 3.83
CA THR A 63 -6.21 -0.95 3.48
C THR A 63 -5.82 -0.80 2.01
N LEU A 64 -4.92 -1.65 1.52
CA LEU A 64 -4.50 -1.64 0.12
C LEU A 64 -5.66 -1.92 -0.84
N ARG A 65 -6.54 -2.88 -0.51
CA ARG A 65 -7.75 -3.15 -1.30
C ARG A 65 -8.69 -1.95 -1.35
N ASP A 66 -8.97 -1.33 -0.20
CA ASP A 66 -9.85 -0.17 -0.14
C ASP A 66 -9.31 1.01 -0.98
N LEU A 67 -7.99 1.22 -0.95
CA LEU A 67 -7.31 2.23 -1.75
C LEU A 67 -7.37 1.91 -3.26
N ALA A 68 -7.11 0.66 -3.64
CA ALA A 68 -7.16 0.21 -5.03
C ALA A 68 -8.58 0.27 -5.60
N ASP A 69 -9.58 -0.19 -4.84
CA ASP A 69 -10.99 -0.11 -5.23
C ASP A 69 -11.43 1.36 -5.41
N HIS A 70 -10.97 2.27 -4.53
CA HIS A 70 -11.26 3.70 -4.67
C HIS A 70 -10.59 4.33 -5.90
N ALA A 71 -9.39 3.88 -6.26
CA ALA A 71 -8.67 4.30 -7.46
C ALA A 71 -9.15 3.60 -8.75
N GLU A 72 -10.19 2.76 -8.66
CA GLU A 72 -10.71 1.94 -9.76
C GLU A 72 -9.66 1.00 -10.39
N LEU A 73 -8.69 0.56 -9.58
CA LEU A 73 -7.62 -0.35 -9.99
C LEU A 73 -8.03 -1.83 -9.82
N PRO A 74 -7.53 -2.74 -10.66
CA PRO A 74 -7.82 -4.16 -10.51
C PRO A 74 -7.26 -4.74 -9.20
N THR A 75 -8.12 -5.33 -8.36
CA THR A 75 -7.70 -5.91 -7.07
C THR A 75 -7.38 -7.41 -7.10
N ALA A 76 -7.54 -8.08 -8.26
CA ALA A 76 -7.29 -9.52 -8.37
C ALA A 76 -5.84 -9.92 -8.03
N ALA A 77 -4.86 -9.08 -8.39
CA ALA A 77 -3.45 -9.32 -8.08
C ALA A 77 -3.16 -9.30 -6.56
N LEU A 78 -4.01 -8.63 -5.77
CA LEU A 78 -3.88 -8.57 -4.32
C LEU A 78 -4.19 -9.92 -3.66
N ASP A 79 -4.92 -10.81 -4.32
CA ASP A 79 -5.22 -12.16 -3.82
C ASP A 79 -3.99 -13.07 -3.82
N GLU A 80 -2.93 -12.71 -4.55
CA GLU A 80 -1.68 -13.47 -4.64
C GLU A 80 -0.66 -13.09 -3.55
N LEU A 81 -0.91 -12.01 -2.80
CA LEU A 81 -0.01 -11.53 -1.77
C LEU A 81 -0.04 -12.42 -0.52
N PRO A 82 1.12 -12.71 0.09
CA PRO A 82 1.14 -13.40 1.38
C PRO A 82 0.58 -12.47 2.47
N VAL A 83 -0.46 -12.93 3.16
CA VAL A 83 -1.10 -12.19 4.27
C VAL A 83 -0.95 -12.96 5.57
N ILE A 84 -0.52 -12.25 6.62
CA ILE A 84 -0.46 -12.76 8.00
C ILE A 84 -1.47 -12.01 8.88
N GLU A 85 -1.87 -12.62 10.00
CA GLU A 85 -2.66 -11.91 11.00
C GLU A 85 -1.87 -10.73 11.57
N ASP A 86 -2.58 -9.67 11.93
CA ASP A 86 -1.97 -8.52 12.59
C ASP A 86 -1.30 -8.96 13.90
N PRO A 87 -0.09 -8.46 14.22
CA PRO A 87 0.51 -8.74 15.52
C PRO A 87 -0.42 -8.23 16.61
N PRO A 88 -0.50 -8.91 17.78
CA PRO A 88 -1.29 -8.40 18.88
C PRO A 88 -0.79 -6.99 19.21
N GLU A 89 -1.70 -6.02 19.29
CA GLU A 89 -1.37 -4.66 19.71
C GLU A 89 -0.61 -4.76 21.03
N SER A 90 0.70 -4.50 21.00
CA SER A 90 1.47 -4.37 22.23
C SER A 90 0.99 -3.08 22.90
N ASP A 91 0.11 -3.23 23.88
CA ASP A 91 -0.19 -2.18 24.87
C ASP A 91 1.16 -1.61 25.38
N ALA A 92 1.45 -0.38 24.99
CA ALA A 92 2.60 0.41 25.43
C ALA A 92 2.12 1.63 26.19
#